data_AF-A0A969WGN2-F1
#
_entry.id   AF-A0A969WGN2-F1
#
_cell.length_a   1.000
_cell.length_b   1.000
_cell.length_c   1.000
_cell.angle_alpha   90.00
_cell.angle_beta   90.00
_cell.angle_gamma   90.00
#
_symmetry.space_group_name_H-M   'P 1'
#
loop_
_entity.id
_entity.type
_entity.pdbx_description
1 polymer ?
#
loop_
_entity_poly.entity_id
_entity_poly.type
_entity_poly.pdbx_seq_one_letter_code
_entity_poly.pdbx_strand_id
1 'polypeptide(L)'
;MSQKQALVPVEQRSVDFYGDEVTAVLIEENDRRQIFVPVRSICDYLGLSWSGQRERINRDPVLSDVVRFVRVTRANSPRGNPILALPLNYRNNWRFGVNVNRQ
;
A
#
# COMPACT_ATOMS: atom_id res chain seq x y z
N MET A 1 -20.33 3.95 2.27
CA MET A 1 -19.33 3.28 1.41
C MET A 1 -18.78 4.30 0.41
N SER A 2 -17.84 5.17 0.81
CA SER A 2 -17.22 6.12 -0.12
C SER A 2 -16.41 5.34 -1.16
N GLN A 3 -16.68 5.58 -2.43
CA GLN A 3 -15.88 5.08 -3.54
C GLN A 3 -14.48 5.71 -3.42
N LYS A 4 -13.54 5.05 -2.72
CA LYS A 4 -12.13 5.46 -2.69
C LYS A 4 -11.58 5.32 -4.11
N GLN A 5 -11.63 6.41 -4.87
CA GLN A 5 -11.14 6.48 -6.23
C GLN A 5 -9.65 6.12 -6.22
N ALA A 6 -9.23 5.29 -7.17
CA ALA A 6 -7.85 4.83 -7.19
C ALA A 6 -6.91 5.99 -7.55
N LEU A 7 -5.92 6.24 -6.69
CA LEU A 7 -4.93 7.30 -6.86
C LEU A 7 -4.00 6.96 -8.03
N VAL A 8 -3.63 8.00 -8.79
CA VAL A 8 -2.66 7.88 -9.88
C VAL A 8 -1.30 8.26 -9.32
N PRO A 9 -0.29 7.38 -9.43
CA PRO A 9 1.06 7.69 -8.97
C PRO A 9 1.73 8.75 -9.83
N VAL A 10 2.38 9.70 -9.18
CA VAL A 10 3.25 10.70 -9.81
C VAL A 10 4.53 10.03 -10.29
N GLU A 11 5.06 9.10 -9.50
CA GLU A 11 6.27 8.35 -9.83
C GLU A 11 6.12 6.88 -9.39
N GLN A 12 6.73 5.96 -10.12
CA GLN A 12 6.82 4.55 -9.75
C GLN A 12 8.29 4.17 -9.70
N ARG A 13 8.72 3.57 -8.59
CA ARG A 13 10.11 3.18 -8.38
C ARG A 13 10.18 1.79 -7.79
N SER A 14 11.02 0.93 -8.36
CA SER A 14 11.41 -0.32 -7.70
C SER A 14 12.31 0.03 -6.52
N VAL A 15 11.91 -0.40 -5.33
CA VAL A 15 12.72 -0.28 -4.13
C VAL A 15 13.08 -1.68 -3.67
N ASP A 16 14.35 -1.86 -3.30
CA ASP A 16 14.77 -3.06 -2.60
C ASP A 16 14.06 -3.10 -1.24
N PHE A 17 13.32 -4.17 -1.03
CA PHE A 17 12.55 -4.39 0.17
C PHE A 17 12.94 -5.75 0.76
N TYR A 18 13.94 -5.71 1.64
CA TYR A 18 14.53 -6.90 2.26
C TYR A 18 15.15 -7.88 1.25
N GLY A 19 15.78 -7.37 0.18
CA GLY A 19 16.43 -8.19 -0.84
C GLY A 19 15.52 -8.64 -1.98
N ASP A 20 14.34 -8.01 -2.13
CA ASP A 20 13.46 -8.21 -3.28
C ASP A 20 13.01 -6.86 -3.86
N GLU A 21 12.79 -6.79 -5.18
CA GLU A 21 12.37 -5.56 -5.84
C GLU A 21 10.86 -5.37 -5.75
N VAL A 22 10.42 -4.48 -4.85
CA VAL A 22 9.01 -4.12 -4.73
C VAL A 22 8.74 -2.81 -5.44
N THR A 23 7.72 -2.77 -6.29
CA THR A 23 7.27 -1.54 -6.93
C THR A 23 6.59 -0.63 -5.90
N ALA A 24 7.32 0.36 -5.40
CA ALA A 24 6.76 1.46 -4.62
C ALA A 24 6.26 2.57 -5.56
N VAL A 25 5.23 3.27 -5.12
CA VAL A 25 4.62 4.34 -5.91
C VAL A 25 4.55 5.62 -5.09
N LEU A 26 5.01 6.72 -5.65
CA LEU A 26 4.94 8.04 -5.04
C LEU A 26 3.63 8.71 -5.45
N ILE A 27 2.84 9.09 -4.47
CA ILE A 27 1.63 9.87 -4.64
C ILE A 27 1.89 11.25 -4.06
N GLU A 28 1.57 12.30 -4.82
CA GLU A 28 1.55 13.67 -4.31
C GLU A 28 0.08 14.07 -4.11
N GLU A 29 -0.32 14.32 -2.87
CA GLU A 29 -1.67 14.72 -2.50
C GLU A 29 -1.58 15.91 -1.56
N ASN A 30 -2.26 17.03 -1.87
CA ASN A 30 -2.23 18.27 -1.07
C ASN A 30 -0.80 18.77 -0.75
N ASP A 31 0.07 18.86 -1.76
CA ASP A 31 1.49 19.25 -1.63
C ASP A 31 2.34 18.33 -0.73
N ARG A 32 1.84 17.14 -0.38
CA ARG A 32 2.56 16.13 0.40
C ARG A 32 2.89 14.94 -0.47
N ARG A 33 4.17 14.61 -0.53
CA ARG A 33 4.69 13.41 -1.18
C ARG A 33 4.64 12.23 -0.22
N GLN A 34 3.85 11.23 -0.55
CA GLN A 34 3.71 10.01 0.22
C GLN A 34 4.04 8.80 -0.64
N ILE A 35 4.91 7.95 -0.12
CA ILE A 35 5.25 6.68 -0.76
C ILE A 35 4.21 5.65 -0.31
N PHE A 36 3.60 4.98 -1.28
CA PHE A 36 2.70 3.86 -1.07
C PHE A 36 3.37 2.58 -1.57
N VAL A 37 3.19 1.51 -0.80
CA VAL A 37 3.70 0.18 -1.16
C VAL A 37 2.52 -0.77 -1.30
N PRO A 38 2.40 -1.49 -2.43
CA PRO A 38 1.36 -2.50 -2.62
C PRO A 38 1.47 -3.59 -1.55
N VAL A 39 0.40 -3.77 -0.78
CA VAL A 39 0.38 -4.72 0.33
C VAL A 39 0.54 -6.15 -0.19
N ARG A 40 -0.03 -6.45 -1.35
CA ARG A 40 0.08 -7.75 -2.00
C ARG A 40 1.54 -8.13 -2.28
N SER A 41 2.34 -7.21 -2.82
CA SER A 41 3.78 -7.48 -3.07
C SER A 41 4.51 -7.84 -1.79
N ILE A 42 4.17 -7.19 -0.67
CA ILE A 42 4.78 -7.54 0.62
C ILE A 42 4.27 -8.87 1.16
N CYS A 43 2.98 -9.19 0.95
CA CYS A 43 2.41 -10.47 1.35
C CYS A 43 3.07 -11.62 0.59
N ASP A 44 3.22 -11.48 -0.73
CA ASP A 44 3.87 -12.45 -1.59
C ASP A 44 5.33 -12.67 -1.15
N TYR A 45 6.07 -11.60 -0.88
CA TYR A 45 7.44 -11.67 -0.37
C TYR A 45 7.56 -12.37 1.00
N LEU A 46 6.67 -12.07 1.94
CA LEU A 46 6.69 -12.66 3.27
C LEU A 46 6.08 -14.08 3.34
N GLY A 47 5.53 -14.58 2.23
CA GLY A 47 4.72 -15.81 2.24
C GLY A 47 3.44 -15.69 3.09
N LEU A 48 2.91 -14.48 3.26
CA LEU A 48 1.68 -14.24 4.02
C LEU A 48 0.45 -14.33 3.13
N SER A 49 -0.65 -14.81 3.71
CA SER A 49 -1.96 -14.80 3.05
C SER A 49 -2.46 -13.37 2.81
N TRP A 50 -2.58 -13.00 1.53
CA TRP A 50 -3.17 -11.74 1.11
C TRP A 50 -4.59 -11.54 1.66
N SER A 51 -5.44 -12.59 1.63
CA SER A 51 -6.82 -12.49 2.10
C SER A 51 -6.88 -12.16 3.59
N GLY A 52 -6.05 -12.82 4.42
CA GLY A 52 -5.98 -12.54 5.85
C GLY A 52 -5.46 -11.15 6.17
N GLN A 53 -4.45 -10.66 5.43
CA GLN A 53 -3.94 -9.31 5.62
C GLN A 53 -4.95 -8.23 5.19
N ARG A 54 -5.68 -8.46 4.10
CA ARG A 54 -6.74 -7.56 3.66
C ARG A 54 -7.86 -7.45 4.71
N GLU A 55 -8.27 -8.56 5.32
CA GLU A 55 -9.25 -8.54 6.40
C GLU A 55 -8.73 -7.79 7.63
N ARG A 56 -7.47 -7.97 8.02
CA ARG A 56 -6.85 -7.22 9.12
C ARG A 56 -6.85 -5.73 8.87
N ILE A 57 -6.47 -5.31 7.66
CA ILE A 57 -6.51 -3.90 7.25
C ILE A 57 -7.93 -3.34 7.34
N ASN A 58 -8.93 -4.08 6.86
CA ASN A 58 -10.32 -3.64 6.90
C ASN A 58 -10.90 -3.59 8.32
N ARG A 59 -10.44 -4.46 9.23
CA ARG A 59 -10.88 -4.48 10.64
C ARG A 59 -10.21 -3.41 11.49
N ASP A 60 -9.03 -2.94 11.09
CA ASP A 60 -8.29 -1.93 11.82
C ASP A 60 -8.82 -0.53 11.44
N PRO A 61 -9.30 0.28 12.40
CA PRO A 61 -9.89 1.59 12.12
C PRO A 61 -8.89 2.59 11.54
N VAL A 62 -7.59 2.44 11.85
CA VAL A 62 -6.53 3.29 11.30
C VAL A 62 -6.15 2.81 9.90
N LEU A 63 -5.89 1.51 9.75
CA LEU A 63 -5.45 0.96 8.46
C LEU A 63 -6.54 1.04 7.39
N SER A 64 -7.80 0.76 7.75
CA SER A 64 -8.95 0.88 6.83
C SER A 64 -9.14 2.33 6.37
N ASP A 65 -8.80 3.30 7.22
CA ASP A 65 -8.84 4.71 6.86
C ASP A 65 -7.67 5.09 5.96
N VAL A 66 -6.44 4.68 6.24
CA VAL A 66 -5.25 5.09 5.46
C VAL A 66 -4.99 4.26 4.21
N VAL A 67 -5.56 3.06 4.10
CA VAL A 67 -5.38 2.22 2.92
C VAL A 67 -6.01 2.91 1.70
N ARG A 68 -5.29 2.88 0.59
CA ARG A 68 -5.69 3.47 -0.69
C ARG A 68 -5.56 2.44 -1.80
N PHE A 69 -6.45 2.53 -2.77
CA PHE A 69 -6.26 1.86 -4.05
C PHE A 69 -5.35 2.73 -4.90
N VAL A 70 -4.27 2.16 -5.40
CA VAL A 70 -3.33 2.88 -6.29
C VAL A 70 -3.26 2.11 -7.59
N ARG A 71 -3.26 2.82 -8.72
CA ARG A 71 -3.07 2.18 -10.03
C ARG A 71 -1.58 2.04 -10.31
N VAL A 72 -1.10 0.80 -10.30
CA VAL A 72 0.28 0.48 -10.69
C VAL A 72 0.27 0.12 -12.17
N THR A 73 0.81 0.99 -13.01
CA THR A 73 1.01 0.71 -14.44
C THR A 73 2.23 -0.19 -14.60
N ARG A 74 2.00 -1.50 -14.73
CA ARG A 74 3.08 -2.40 -15.17
C ARG A 74 3.29 -2.23 -16.67
N ALA A 75 4.53 -2.38 -17.12
CA ALA A 75 4.92 -2.30 -18.53
C ALA A 75 4.04 -3.17 -19.46
N ASN A 76 3.47 -4.28 -18.96
CA ASN A 76 2.61 -5.19 -19.72
C ASN A 76 1.11 -4.91 -19.63
N SER A 77 0.67 -3.85 -18.95
CA SER A 77 -0.76 -3.50 -18.92
C SER A 77 -0.98 -1.99 -18.76
N PRO A 78 -1.34 -1.28 -19.85
CA PRO A 78 -1.59 0.17 -19.82
C PRO A 78 -2.81 0.56 -18.96
N ARG A 79 -3.65 -0.41 -18.57
CA ARG A 79 -4.79 -0.24 -17.66
C ARG A 79 -4.54 -0.93 -16.32
N GLY A 80 -3.37 -0.68 -15.72
CA GLY A 80 -2.96 -1.23 -14.42
C GLY A 80 -4.13 -1.34 -13.43
N ASN A 81 -4.37 -2.55 -12.91
CA ASN A 81 -5.46 -2.78 -11.98
C ASN A 81 -5.22 -2.01 -10.67
N PRO A 82 -6.25 -1.38 -10.10
CA PRO A 82 -6.12 -0.74 -8.79
C PRO A 82 -5.74 -1.80 -7.75
N ILE A 83 -4.60 -1.60 -7.11
CA ILE A 83 -4.09 -2.48 -6.06
C ILE A 83 -4.14 -1.76 -4.72
N LEU A 84 -4.43 -2.51 -3.66
CA LEU A 84 -4.40 -1.98 -2.30
C LEU A 84 -2.95 -1.72 -1.90
N ALA A 85 -2.67 -0.47 -1.55
CA ALA A 85 -1.37 -0.02 -1.10
C ALA A 85 -1.50 0.73 0.23
N LEU A 86 -0.48 0.59 1.07
CA LEU A 86 -0.38 1.29 2.34
C LEU A 86 0.73 2.34 2.27
N PRO A 87 0.57 3.49 2.95
CA PRO A 87 1.65 4.47 3.04
C PRO A 87 2.82 3.87 3.81
N LEU A 88 4.04 4.10 3.32
CA LEU A 88 5.28 3.61 3.91
C LEU A 88 5.47 4.11 5.36
N ASN A 89 4.88 5.25 5.73
CA ASN A 89 4.92 5.76 7.10
C ASN A 89 4.22 4.83 8.12
N TYR A 90 3.35 3.92 7.66
CA TYR A 90 2.67 2.92 8.51
C TYR A 90 3.38 1.55 8.48
N ARG A 91 4.59 1.47 7.89
CA ARG A 91 5.37 0.24 7.66
C ARG A 91 5.72 -0.54 8.93
N ASN A 92 5.94 0.12 10.05
CA ASN A 92 6.25 -0.57 11.32
C ASN A 92 5.00 -1.09 12.05
N ASN A 93 3.83 -0.50 11.79
CA ASN A 93 2.64 -0.77 12.58
C ASN A 93 1.76 -1.87 11.98
N TRP A 94 1.76 -2.02 10.65
CA TRP A 94 0.95 -3.04 9.98
C TRP A 94 1.48 -4.48 10.16
N ARG A 95 2.80 -4.69 10.26
CA ARG A 95 3.39 -6.04 10.48
C ARG A 95 3.17 -6.57 11.90
N PHE A 96 3.04 -5.69 12.88
CA PHE A 96 2.97 -6.07 14.30
C PHE A 96 1.60 -5.87 14.94
N GLY A 97 0.62 -5.29 14.23
CA GLY A 97 -0.66 -4.90 14.85
C GLY A 97 -0.46 -3.88 15.97
N VAL A 98 0.59 -3.07 15.88
CA VAL A 98 0.87 -2.05 16.89
C VAL A 98 -0.06 -0.88 16.60
N ASN A 99 -1.01 -0.72 17.51
CA ASN A 99 -1.94 0.40 17.54
C ASN A 99 -1.13 1.70 17.66
N VAL A 100 -1.18 2.54 16.61
CA VAL A 100 -0.42 3.80 16.54
C VAL A 100 -1.07 4.91 17.37
N ASN A 101 -2.22 4.63 18.02
CA ASN A 101 -2.83 5.56 18.97
C ASN A 101 -2.26 5.42 20.39
N ARG A 102 -0.94 5.35 20.50
CA ARG A 102 -0.23 5.70 21.74
C ARG A 102 0.72 6.86 21.43
N GLN A 103 0.15 8.05 21.41
CA GLN A 103 0.72 9.27 21.99
C GLN A 103 -0.31 10.39 21.97
#